data_AF-A0A2N0AHS2-F1
#
_entry.id   AF-A0A2N0AHS2-F1
#
_cell.length_a   1.000
_cell.length_b   1.000
_cell.length_c   1.000
_cell.angle_alpha   90.00
_cell.angle_beta   90.00
_cell.angle_gamma   90.00
#
_symmetry.space_group_name_H-M   'P 1'
#
loop_
_entity.id
_entity.type
_entity.pdbx_description
1 polymer ?
#
loop_
_entity_poly.entity_id
_entity_poly.type
_entity_poly.pdbx_seq_one_letter_code
_entity_poly.pdbx_strand_id
1 'polypeptide(L)'
;MKISFTKKMILDEEFEENGFTTFLIRSYLKEDFIERMVKLKFAQWKLIQISFTSYTYGNAIWLEGQGIADANSWESEGQLIEKSKLTKHFQASFENSSVSGDYAVQKIIPDVLSELLDKELSERIQNLVLLNRNISSIEWDSLINRYKNLTREFLKTFFKNENL
;
A
#
# COMPACT_ATOMS: atom_id res chain seq x y z
N MET A 1 12.70 -2.90 -12.81
CA MET A 1 13.75 -1.91 -12.45
C MET A 1 14.20 -2.24 -11.04
N LYS A 2 15.50 -2.32 -10.75
CA LYS A 2 15.98 -2.54 -9.37
C LYS A 2 15.99 -1.20 -8.65
N ILE A 3 14.93 -0.92 -7.90
CA ILE A 3 14.78 0.33 -7.16
C ILE A 3 15.15 0.04 -5.71
N SER A 4 16.05 0.85 -5.16
CA SER A 4 16.40 0.81 -3.75
C SER A 4 16.02 2.15 -3.11
N PHE A 5 15.59 2.10 -1.85
CA PHE A 5 15.37 3.24 -0.98
C PHE A 5 14.72 4.50 -1.60
N THR A 6 13.40 4.49 -1.73
CA THR A 6 12.69 5.64 -2.31
C THR A 6 12.22 6.67 -1.29
N LYS A 7 12.04 6.28 -0.01
CA LYS A 7 11.31 6.99 1.07
C LYS A 7 9.84 7.31 0.75
N LYS A 8 9.56 7.76 -0.47
CA LYS A 8 8.23 8.03 -1.01
C LYS A 8 7.70 6.86 -1.81
N MET A 9 6.38 6.69 -1.80
CA MET A 9 5.73 5.60 -2.51
C MET A 9 5.52 5.95 -3.98
N ILE A 10 6.01 5.09 -4.87
CA ILE A 10 5.88 5.24 -6.33
C ILE A 10 4.87 4.24 -6.87
N LEU A 11 4.22 4.55 -7.99
CA LEU A 11 3.54 3.51 -8.76
C LEU A 11 4.59 2.59 -9.38
N ASP A 12 4.73 1.42 -8.79
CA ASP A 12 5.77 0.45 -9.12
C ASP A 12 5.31 -0.49 -10.25
N GLU A 13 4.05 -0.93 -10.18
CA GLU A 13 3.52 -1.91 -11.13
C GLU A 13 2.02 -1.70 -11.37
N GLU A 14 1.60 -1.99 -12.60
CA GLU A 14 0.22 -2.01 -13.06
C GLU A 14 0.03 -3.27 -13.90
N PHE A 15 -1.00 -4.06 -13.59
CA PHE A 15 -1.28 -5.29 -14.33
C PHE A 15 -2.76 -5.63 -14.31
N GLU A 16 -3.19 -6.40 -15.32
CA GLU A 16 -4.53 -6.95 -15.42
C GLU A 16 -4.50 -8.46 -15.22
N GLU A 17 -5.36 -8.97 -14.35
CA GLU A 17 -5.47 -10.40 -14.06
C GLU A 17 -6.94 -10.76 -13.82
N ASN A 18 -7.46 -11.77 -14.51
CA ASN A 18 -8.82 -12.28 -14.34
C ASN A 18 -9.93 -11.19 -14.42
N GLY A 19 -9.75 -10.18 -15.28
CA GLY A 19 -10.69 -9.06 -15.42
C GLY A 19 -10.56 -7.98 -14.34
N PHE A 20 -9.53 -8.04 -13.50
CA PHE A 20 -9.23 -7.01 -12.51
C PHE A 20 -7.98 -6.23 -12.89
N THR A 21 -8.04 -4.90 -12.78
CA THR A 21 -6.86 -4.02 -12.91
C THR A 21 -6.30 -3.78 -11.51
N THR A 22 -5.00 -4.01 -11.35
CA THR A 22 -4.31 -3.83 -10.06
C THR A 22 -3.19 -2.81 -10.19
N PHE A 23 -3.12 -1.88 -9.24
CA PHE A 23 -2.05 -0.91 -9.09
C PHE A 23 -1.29 -1.17 -7.79
N LEU A 24 0.03 -1.26 -7.90
CA LEU A 24 0.93 -1.43 -6.77
C LEU A 24 1.72 -0.15 -6.55
N ILE A 25 1.43 0.51 -5.44
CA ILE A 25 2.10 1.74 -5.02
C ILE A 25 2.98 1.37 -3.84
N ARG A 26 4.30 1.51 -3.97
CA ARG A 26 5.28 0.96 -3.01
C ARG A 26 6.40 1.95 -2.70
N SER A 27 6.88 1.88 -1.47
CA SER A 27 8.19 2.43 -1.07
C SER A 27 9.10 1.30 -0.60
N TYR A 28 10.39 1.55 -0.65
CA TYR A 28 11.42 0.56 -0.36
C TYR A 28 12.38 1.09 0.71
N LEU A 29 12.82 0.24 1.66
CA LEU A 29 13.92 0.58 2.59
C LEU A 29 15.30 0.28 1.98
N LYS A 30 15.36 -0.74 1.14
CA LYS A 30 16.53 -1.20 0.39
C LYS A 30 16.03 -2.00 -0.81
N GLU A 31 16.96 -2.42 -1.68
CA GLU A 31 16.62 -3.24 -2.84
C GLU A 31 15.79 -4.47 -2.41
N ASP A 32 14.68 -4.70 -3.12
CA ASP A 32 13.75 -5.81 -2.90
C ASP A 32 13.13 -5.88 -1.48
N PHE A 33 13.15 -4.78 -0.70
CA PHE A 33 12.55 -4.71 0.63
C PHE A 33 11.49 -3.60 0.70
N ILE A 34 10.23 -4.01 0.66
CA ILE A 34 9.07 -3.11 0.72
C ILE A 34 8.96 -2.52 2.13
N GLU A 35 8.96 -1.19 2.21
CA GLU A 35 8.70 -0.45 3.45
C GLU A 35 7.21 -0.23 3.67
N ARG A 36 6.53 0.29 2.64
CA ARG A 36 5.08 0.54 2.65
C ARG A 36 4.50 0.18 1.29
N MET A 37 3.27 -0.31 1.30
CA MET A 37 2.53 -0.61 0.08
C MET A 37 1.05 -0.26 0.22
N VAL A 38 0.51 0.31 -0.85
CA VAL A 38 -0.93 0.34 -1.16
C VAL A 38 -1.12 -0.47 -2.43
N LYS A 39 -1.96 -1.49 -2.36
CA LYS A 39 -2.45 -2.24 -3.52
C LYS A 39 -3.90 -1.86 -3.76
N LEU A 40 -4.19 -1.26 -4.91
CA LEU A 40 -5.55 -0.93 -5.33
C LEU A 40 -6.00 -1.95 -6.37
N LYS A 41 -7.13 -2.61 -6.14
CA LYS A 41 -7.70 -3.60 -7.07
C LYS A 41 -9.07 -3.14 -7.55
N PHE A 42 -9.25 -3.13 -8.87
CA PHE A 42 -10.44 -2.65 -9.55
C PHE A 42 -11.09 -3.75 -10.37
N ALA A 43 -12.42 -3.78 -10.39
CA ALA A 43 -13.23 -4.52 -11.36
C ALA A 43 -13.95 -3.51 -12.24
N GLN A 44 -13.64 -3.44 -13.55
CA GLN A 44 -14.24 -2.46 -14.46
C GLN A 44 -14.17 -1.01 -13.91
N TRP A 45 -13.00 -0.59 -13.40
CA TRP A 45 -12.78 0.72 -12.77
C TRP A 45 -13.61 1.02 -11.50
N LYS A 46 -14.31 0.02 -10.96
CA LYS A 46 -14.85 0.05 -9.60
C LYS A 46 -13.82 -0.50 -8.64
N LEU A 47 -13.42 0.29 -7.64
CA LEU A 47 -12.51 -0.17 -6.60
C LEU A 47 -13.21 -1.24 -5.75
N ILE A 48 -12.64 -2.44 -5.67
CA ILE A 48 -13.21 -3.57 -4.92
C ILE A 48 -12.42 -3.92 -3.66
N GLN A 49 -11.11 -3.60 -3.64
CA GLN A 49 -10.23 -3.93 -2.54
C GLN A 49 -9.07 -2.94 -2.48
N ILE A 50 -8.67 -2.60 -1.25
CA ILE A 50 -7.39 -1.96 -0.95
C ILE A 50 -6.63 -2.87 0.01
N SER A 51 -5.34 -3.09 -0.24
CA SER A 51 -4.45 -3.73 0.73
C SER A 51 -3.36 -2.74 1.14
N PHE A 52 -3.23 -2.56 2.45
CA PHE A 52 -2.25 -1.70 3.10
C PHE A 52 -1.20 -2.57 3.77
N THR A 53 0.07 -2.22 3.57
CA THR A 53 1.20 -2.85 4.25
C THR A 53 2.09 -1.75 4.80
N SER A 54 2.29 -1.75 6.10
CA SER A 54 3.23 -0.91 6.84
C SER A 54 4.30 -1.79 7.46
N TYR A 55 5.58 -1.57 7.14
CA TYR A 55 6.68 -2.27 7.79
C TYR A 55 6.69 -2.09 9.32
N THR A 56 6.17 -0.97 9.82
CA THR A 56 6.16 -0.70 11.27
C THR A 56 4.98 -1.35 11.98
N TYR A 57 3.79 -1.33 11.37
CA TYR A 57 2.54 -1.60 12.10
C TYR A 57 1.78 -2.85 11.67
N GLY A 58 2.04 -3.39 10.47
CA GLY A 58 1.36 -4.58 9.96
C GLY A 58 0.63 -4.37 8.63
N ASN A 59 -0.40 -5.19 8.38
CA ASN A 59 -1.21 -5.17 7.18
C ASN A 59 -2.69 -4.97 7.48
N ALA A 60 -3.41 -4.39 6.52
CA ALA A 60 -4.86 -4.30 6.56
C ALA A 60 -5.46 -4.48 5.16
N ILE A 61 -6.64 -5.08 5.08
CA ILE A 61 -7.41 -5.23 3.86
C ILE A 61 -8.75 -4.54 4.03
N TRP A 62 -9.01 -3.57 3.16
CA TRP A 62 -10.33 -2.99 2.98
C TRP A 62 -11.03 -3.66 1.80
N LEU A 63 -12.30 -4.02 1.96
CA LEU A 63 -13.16 -4.57 0.90
C LEU A 63 -14.40 -3.69 0.71
N GLU A 64 -14.79 -3.52 -0.55
CA GLU A 64 -16.00 -2.79 -0.90
C GLU A 64 -17.24 -3.40 -0.20
N GLY A 65 -18.04 -2.57 0.44
CA GLY A 65 -19.25 -2.98 1.17
C GLY A 65 -19.01 -3.65 2.52
N GLN A 66 -17.77 -3.98 2.89
CA GLN A 66 -17.44 -4.60 4.18
C GLN A 66 -16.59 -3.71 5.09
N GLY A 67 -15.85 -2.74 4.53
CA GLY A 67 -14.90 -1.94 5.32
C GLY A 67 -13.58 -2.68 5.53
N ILE A 68 -12.95 -2.51 6.69
CA ILE A 68 -11.74 -3.28 7.04
C ILE A 68 -12.14 -4.73 7.34
N ALA A 69 -11.86 -5.61 6.38
CA ALA A 69 -12.22 -7.03 6.45
C ALA A 69 -11.16 -7.87 7.19
N ASP A 70 -9.91 -7.43 7.15
CA ASP A 70 -8.80 -8.10 7.84
C ASP A 70 -7.74 -7.06 8.26
N ALA A 71 -7.13 -7.28 9.42
CA ALA A 71 -6.05 -6.48 9.94
C ALA A 71 -5.15 -7.33 10.85
N ASN A 72 -3.84 -7.26 10.61
CA ASN A 72 -2.83 -8.02 11.32
C ASN A 72 -1.65 -7.12 11.64
N SER A 73 -1.17 -7.14 12.89
CA SER A 73 0.11 -6.53 13.28
C SER A 73 1.28 -7.48 13.03
N TRP A 74 2.51 -6.96 13.08
CA TRP A 74 3.70 -7.81 13.13
C TRP A 74 3.91 -8.32 14.56
N GLU A 75 4.29 -9.58 14.71
CA GLU A 75 4.65 -10.11 16.03
C GLU A 75 5.99 -9.52 16.50
N SER A 76 6.07 -9.22 17.79
CA SER A 76 7.35 -8.81 18.41
C SER A 76 8.32 -9.99 18.46
N GLU A 77 9.63 -9.75 18.32
CA GLU A 77 10.67 -10.79 18.31
C GLU A 77 10.61 -11.76 19.51
N GLY A 78 9.99 -11.36 20.63
CA GLY A 78 9.77 -12.20 21.81
C GLY A 78 8.74 -13.33 21.66
N GLN A 79 8.00 -13.40 20.55
CA GLN A 79 6.99 -14.43 20.26
C GLN A 79 7.42 -15.43 19.17
N LEU A 80 8.61 -15.27 18.58
CA LEU A 80 9.14 -16.12 17.52
C LEU A 80 9.57 -17.50 18.06
N ILE A 81 8.63 -18.41 18.23
CA ILE A 81 8.92 -19.85 18.32
C ILE A 81 9.05 -20.38 16.89
N GLU A 82 10.30 -20.64 16.51
CA GLU A 82 10.79 -21.33 15.30
C GLU A 82 10.80 -20.56 13.97
N LYS A 83 12.03 -20.26 13.51
CA LYS A 83 12.36 -19.65 12.22
C LYS A 83 12.06 -20.59 11.05
N SER A 84 10.91 -20.41 10.40
CA SER A 84 10.66 -20.93 9.06
C SER A 84 11.35 -20.06 7.98
N LYS A 85 11.94 -20.72 6.96
CA LYS A 85 12.78 -20.14 5.89
C LYS A 85 12.07 -19.15 4.92
N LEU A 86 10.79 -18.84 5.15
CA LEU A 86 9.99 -17.88 4.36
C LEU A 86 10.15 -16.40 4.80
N THR A 87 10.85 -16.14 5.90
CA THR A 87 11.05 -14.83 6.54
C THR A 87 12.04 -13.87 5.84
N LYS A 88 12.48 -14.17 4.61
CA LYS A 88 13.49 -13.32 3.93
C LYS A 88 12.93 -12.04 3.31
N HIS A 89 11.62 -11.97 3.06
CA HIS A 89 11.00 -10.86 2.33
C HIS A 89 9.93 -10.10 3.13
N PHE A 90 9.43 -10.68 4.24
CA PHE A 90 8.43 -10.09 5.13
C PHE A 90 8.67 -10.56 6.57
N GLN A 91 8.37 -9.73 7.58
CA GLN A 91 8.04 -10.26 8.90
C GLN A 91 6.76 -11.08 8.72
N ALA A 92 6.77 -12.36 9.07
CA ALA A 92 5.61 -13.21 8.86
C ALA A 92 4.47 -12.78 9.80
N SER A 93 3.27 -12.60 9.26
CA SER A 93 2.04 -12.54 10.06
C SER A 93 1.71 -13.97 10.50
N PHE A 94 1.69 -14.25 11.80
CA PHE A 94 1.30 -15.56 12.36
C PHE A 94 -0.08 -15.48 13.03
N GLU A 95 -0.69 -16.64 13.34
CA GLU A 95 -2.09 -16.82 13.78
C GLU A 95 -2.54 -15.94 14.96
N ASN A 96 -1.63 -15.40 15.77
CA ASN A 96 -1.94 -14.54 16.93
C ASN A 96 -1.79 -13.04 16.66
N SER A 97 -1.52 -12.64 15.41
CA SER A 97 -1.20 -11.25 15.08
C SER A 97 -2.41 -10.41 14.63
N SER A 98 -3.61 -11.00 14.61
CA SER A 98 -4.86 -10.31 14.27
C SER A 98 -5.16 -9.15 15.22
N VAL A 99 -5.55 -8.02 14.63
CA VAL A 99 -5.89 -6.78 15.34
C VAL A 99 -7.22 -6.23 14.83
N SER A 100 -7.80 -5.29 15.57
CA SER A 100 -9.08 -4.69 15.19
C SER A 100 -8.96 -3.79 13.95
N GLY A 101 -10.09 -3.58 13.26
CA GLY A 101 -10.18 -2.57 12.20
C GLY A 101 -9.83 -1.15 12.68
N ASP A 102 -10.15 -0.83 13.94
CA ASP A 102 -9.78 0.46 14.56
C ASP A 102 -8.26 0.63 14.66
N TYR A 103 -7.53 -0.44 14.99
CA TYR A 103 -6.07 -0.42 14.98
C TYR A 103 -5.53 -0.12 13.58
N ALA A 104 -6.09 -0.77 12.55
CA ALA A 104 -5.71 -0.50 11.17
C ALA A 104 -5.96 0.97 10.77
N VAL A 105 -7.12 1.50 11.13
CA VAL A 105 -7.51 2.90 10.88
C VAL A 105 -6.60 3.91 11.61
N GLN A 106 -6.16 3.59 12.83
CA GLN A 106 -5.37 4.51 13.64
C GLN A 106 -3.86 4.43 13.37
N LYS A 107 -3.36 3.27 12.94
CA LYS A 107 -1.90 3.00 12.87
C LYS A 107 -1.44 2.65 11.46
N ILE A 108 -2.02 1.61 10.87
CA ILE A 108 -1.54 1.04 9.60
C ILE A 108 -1.84 2.00 8.44
N ILE A 109 -3.11 2.38 8.26
CA ILE A 109 -3.55 3.19 7.13
C ILE A 109 -2.87 4.56 7.12
N PRO A 110 -2.84 5.33 8.23
CA PRO A 110 -2.18 6.64 8.23
C PRO A 110 -0.69 6.55 7.93
N ASP A 111 0.02 5.55 8.47
CA ASP A 111 1.45 5.35 8.17
C ASP A 111 1.67 5.11 6.68
N VAL A 112 0.88 4.22 6.07
CA VAL A 112 0.99 3.94 4.63
C VAL A 112 0.66 5.17 3.79
N LEU A 113 -0.44 5.85 4.09
CA LEU A 113 -0.93 6.99 3.30
C LEU A 113 -0.06 8.26 3.43
N SER A 114 0.74 8.37 4.49
CA SER A 114 1.60 9.53 4.75
C SER A 114 2.76 9.70 3.74
N GLU A 115 3.17 8.60 3.10
CA GLU A 115 4.30 8.58 2.16
C GLU A 115 3.88 8.52 0.68
N LEU A 116 2.59 8.62 0.38
CA LEU A 116 2.11 8.82 -0.98
C LEU A 116 2.60 10.15 -1.55
N LEU A 117 2.90 10.16 -2.85
CA LEU A 117 3.32 11.38 -3.57
C LEU A 117 2.17 12.38 -3.74
N ASP A 118 0.94 11.89 -3.79
CA ASP A 118 -0.26 12.67 -4.04
C ASP A 118 -1.11 12.76 -2.77
N LYS A 119 -1.16 13.96 -2.20
CA LYS A 119 -1.96 14.24 -1.00
C LYS A 119 -3.45 14.08 -1.24
N GLU A 120 -3.96 14.40 -2.43
CA GLU A 120 -5.39 14.23 -2.69
C GLU A 120 -5.74 12.75 -2.88
N LEU A 121 -4.89 11.93 -3.51
CA LEU A 121 -5.13 10.47 -3.52
C LEU A 121 -5.18 9.90 -2.09
N SER A 122 -4.25 10.33 -1.24
CA SER A 122 -4.21 10.00 0.20
C SER A 122 -5.51 10.42 0.91
N GLU A 123 -5.88 11.70 0.73
CA GLU A 123 -7.20 12.33 0.89
C GLU A 123 -8.38 11.35 0.69
N ARG A 124 -8.51 10.97 -0.57
CA ARG A 124 -9.64 10.22 -1.12
C ARG A 124 -9.69 8.81 -0.57
N ILE A 125 -8.55 8.12 -0.49
CA ILE A 125 -8.48 6.78 0.10
C ILE A 125 -8.86 6.84 1.58
N GLN A 126 -8.36 7.81 2.34
CA GLN A 126 -8.71 7.93 3.75
C GLN A 126 -10.19 8.21 3.95
N ASN A 127 -10.78 9.12 3.17
CA ASN A 127 -12.21 9.40 3.21
C ASN A 127 -13.07 8.21 2.80
N LEU A 128 -12.64 7.43 1.80
CA LEU A 128 -13.31 6.18 1.43
C LEU A 128 -13.32 5.21 2.61
N VAL A 129 -12.17 4.97 3.24
CA VAL A 129 -12.05 3.98 4.30
C VAL A 129 -12.79 4.40 5.57
N LEU A 130 -12.70 5.68 5.97
CA LEU A 130 -13.29 6.17 7.22
C LEU A 130 -14.77 6.51 7.11
N LEU A 131 -15.19 7.06 5.97
CA LEU A 131 -16.52 7.64 5.80
C LEU A 131 -17.37 6.86 4.79
N ASN A 132 -16.84 5.77 4.22
CA ASN A 132 -17.46 4.99 3.16
C ASN A 132 -17.90 5.87 1.96
N ARG A 133 -17.11 6.92 1.68
CA ARG A 133 -17.39 7.85 0.58
C ARG A 133 -16.94 7.22 -0.73
N ASN A 134 -17.91 6.79 -1.52
CA ASN A 134 -17.66 6.24 -2.84
C ASN A 134 -17.00 7.28 -3.76
N ILE A 135 -15.99 6.83 -4.49
CA ILE A 135 -15.26 7.59 -5.51
C ILE A 135 -15.70 7.03 -6.87
N SER A 136 -16.06 7.92 -7.79
CA SER A 136 -16.53 7.51 -9.11
C SER A 136 -15.40 6.91 -9.96
N SER A 137 -15.74 6.10 -10.97
CA SER A 137 -14.75 5.53 -11.90
C SER A 137 -13.92 6.60 -12.62
N ILE A 138 -14.57 7.70 -13.04
CA ILE A 138 -13.92 8.84 -13.70
C ILE A 138 -12.94 9.53 -12.75
N GLU A 139 -13.32 9.70 -11.48
CA GLU A 139 -12.46 10.30 -10.47
C GLU A 139 -11.26 9.39 -10.16
N TRP A 140 -11.46 8.07 -10.06
CA TRP A 140 -10.37 7.11 -9.91
C TRP A 140 -9.37 7.17 -11.07
N ASP A 141 -9.86 7.16 -12.31
CA ASP A 141 -8.99 7.28 -13.48
C ASP A 141 -8.16 8.57 -13.44
N SER A 142 -8.78 9.70 -13.08
CA SER A 142 -8.07 10.98 -12.91
C SER A 142 -6.98 10.93 -11.84
N LEU A 143 -7.31 10.39 -10.65
CA LEU A 143 -6.37 10.27 -9.52
C LEU A 143 -5.18 9.37 -9.88
N ILE A 144 -5.45 8.22 -10.50
CA ILE A 144 -4.41 7.26 -10.90
C ILE A 144 -3.52 7.86 -11.99
N ASN A 145 -4.08 8.53 -13.00
CA ASN A 145 -3.31 9.17 -14.06
C ASN A 145 -2.43 10.31 -13.52
N ARG A 146 -2.93 11.09 -12.56
CA ARG A 146 -2.10 12.08 -11.87
C ARG A 146 -0.97 11.41 -11.09
N TYR A 147 -1.24 10.32 -10.37
CA TYR A 147 -0.23 9.59 -9.61
C TYR A 147 0.86 8.99 -10.52
N LYS A 148 0.49 8.48 -11.70
CA LYS A 148 1.40 8.03 -12.75
C LYS A 148 2.36 9.14 -13.15
N ASN A 149 1.86 10.36 -13.36
CA ASN A 149 2.68 11.52 -13.74
C ASN A 149 3.64 11.94 -12.61
N LEU A 150 3.14 12.04 -11.37
CA LEU A 150 3.96 12.36 -10.21
C LEU A 150 5.08 11.33 -10.00
N THR A 151 4.77 10.04 -10.19
CA THR A 151 5.77 8.97 -10.12
C THR A 151 6.87 9.16 -11.17
N ARG A 152 6.51 9.48 -12.41
CA ARG A 152 7.51 9.73 -13.48
C ARG A 152 8.40 10.92 -13.16
N GLU A 153 7.83 12.00 -12.63
CA GLU A 153 8.59 13.21 -12.24
C GLU A 153 9.53 12.93 -11.06
N PHE A 154 9.05 12.22 -10.05
CA PHE A 154 9.85 11.80 -8.91
C PHE A 154 11.04 10.94 -9.36
N LEU A 155 10.80 9.91 -10.17
CA LEU A 155 11.85 9.01 -10.65
C LEU A 155 12.89 9.73 -11.51
N LYS A 156 12.47 10.66 -12.39
CA LYS A 156 13.41 11.49 -13.17
C LYS A 156 14.35 12.28 -12.26
N THR A 157 13.83 12.84 -11.17
CA THR A 157 14.61 13.63 -10.22
C THR A 157 15.51 12.73 -9.37
N PHE A 158 14.98 11.60 -8.93
CA PHE A 158 15.69 10.60 -8.13
C PHE A 158 16.93 10.07 -8.85
N PHE A 159 16.77 9.57 -10.08
CA PHE A 159 17.90 9.05 -10.86
C PHE A 159 18.89 10.12 -11.31
N LYS A 160 18.46 11.38 -11.46
CA LYS A 160 19.40 12.48 -11.74
C LYS A 160 20.33 12.73 -10.56
N ASN A 161 19.82 12.59 -9.33
CA ASN A 161 20.58 12.82 -8.11
C ASN A 161 21.49 11.64 -7.72
N GLU A 162 21.15 10.40 -8.09
CA GLU A 162 22.02 9.23 -7.85
C GLU A 162 23.23 9.15 -8.81
N ASN A 163 23.17 9.85 -9.95
CA ASN A 163 24.26 9.90 -10.94
C ASN A 163 25.19 11.12 -10.76
N LEU A 164 25.11 11.81 -9.62
CA LEU A 164 25.98 12.93 -9.19
C LEU A 164 26.81 12.48 -8.00
#